data_AF-A0A3D0V7U4-F1
#
_entry.id   AF-A0A3D0V7U4-F1
#
_cell.length_a   1.000
_cell.length_b   1.000
_cell.length_c   1.000
_cell.angle_alpha   90.00
_cell.angle_beta   90.00
_cell.angle_gamma   90.00
#
_symmetry.space_group_name_H-M   'P 1'
#
loop_
_entity.id
_entity.type
_entity.pdbx_description
1 polymer ?
#
loop_
_entity_poly.entity_id
_entity_poly.type
_entity_poly.pdbx_seq_one_letter_code
_entity_poly.pdbx_strand_id
1 'polypeptide(L)'
;MKTFLSGPLSGTARDLIRRAGYGEIRGHGGEQLSYARRFSQDHYPRFHAYIEDRDGGIQINLHVDQKKASYEGTTAHSGEYEGPLVEQEMERIVTLIQSFGKPVSPPASTPPSDKKTKGFWS
;
A
#
# COMPACT_ATOMS: atom_id res chain seq x y z
N MET A 1 7.37 8.38 -1.05
CA MET A 1 6.45 8.90 -0.02
C MET A 1 6.70 8.20 1.31
N LYS A 2 6.87 8.95 2.39
CA LYS A 2 7.08 8.40 3.74
C LYS A 2 5.91 8.76 4.67
N THR A 3 5.45 7.79 5.45
CA THR A 3 4.34 7.96 6.41
C THR A 3 4.59 7.15 7.68
N PHE A 4 4.16 7.67 8.82
CA PHE A 4 4.20 6.99 10.11
C PHE A 4 2.78 6.73 10.61
N LEU A 5 2.52 5.50 11.06
CA LEU A 5 1.26 5.09 11.66
C LEU A 5 1.49 4.76 13.13
N SER A 6 0.94 5.57 14.03
CA SER A 6 0.99 5.34 15.47
C SER A 6 0.14 4.14 15.89
N GLY A 7 0.63 3.34 16.84
CA GLY A 7 -0.10 2.19 17.38
C GLY A 7 -1.04 2.50 18.56
N PRO A 8 -1.65 1.45 19.16
CA PRO A 8 -1.37 0.03 18.97
C PRO A 8 -1.93 -0.54 17.66
N LEU A 9 -1.13 -1.38 16.97
CA LEU A 9 -1.52 -2.06 15.73
C LEU A 9 -1.80 -3.54 15.98
N SER A 10 -2.60 -4.16 15.13
CA SER A 10 -3.06 -5.56 15.29
C SER A 10 -2.00 -6.62 14.95
N GLY A 11 -0.76 -6.23 14.61
CA GLY A 11 0.31 -7.13 14.19
C GLY A 11 1.60 -6.39 13.86
N THR A 12 2.64 -7.14 13.49
CA THR A 12 3.95 -6.57 13.11
C THR A 12 3.90 -5.86 11.76
N ALA A 13 4.84 -4.94 11.50
CA ALA A 13 5.06 -4.34 10.19
C ALA A 13 5.03 -5.37 9.05
N ARG A 14 5.75 -6.48 9.23
CA ARG A 14 5.83 -7.58 8.28
C ARG A 14 4.47 -8.21 8.00
N ASP A 15 3.69 -8.51 9.04
CA ASP A 15 2.39 -9.16 8.85
C ASP A 15 1.40 -8.24 8.13
N LEU A 16 1.41 -6.96 8.50
CA LEU A 16 0.53 -5.94 7.93
C LEU A 16 0.81 -5.71 6.44
N ILE A 17 2.08 -5.57 6.04
CA ILE A 17 2.43 -5.33 4.64
C ILE A 17 2.21 -6.57 3.76
N ARG A 18 2.38 -7.77 4.33
CA ARG A 18 2.06 -9.04 3.66
C ARG A 18 0.56 -9.15 3.36
N ARG A 19 -0.29 -8.77 4.31
CA ARG A 19 -1.76 -8.69 4.10
C ARG A 19 -2.15 -7.61 3.10
N ALA A 20 -1.37 -6.54 2.98
CA ALA A 20 -1.56 -5.50 1.97
C ALA A 20 -1.19 -5.96 0.54
N GLY A 21 -0.69 -7.19 0.36
CA GLY A 21 -0.39 -7.79 -0.94
C GLY A 21 1.06 -7.64 -1.39
N TYR A 22 1.97 -7.25 -0.50
CA TYR A 22 3.38 -7.11 -0.83
C TYR A 22 4.16 -8.41 -0.58
N GLY A 23 5.03 -8.74 -1.53
CA GLY A 23 6.02 -9.80 -1.42
C GLY A 23 7.30 -9.29 -0.77
N GLU A 24 7.90 -10.11 0.09
CA GLU A 24 9.20 -9.81 0.72
C GLU A 24 10.33 -9.95 -0.31
N ILE A 25 11.19 -8.93 -0.42
CA ILE A 25 12.42 -8.94 -1.19
C ILE A 25 13.57 -9.08 -0.18
N ARG A 26 14.25 -10.23 -0.24
CA ARG A 26 15.46 -10.46 0.55
C ARG A 26 16.68 -10.11 -0.28
N GLY A 27 17.35 -9.03 0.09
CA GLY A 27 18.68 -8.70 -0.41
C GLY A 27 19.72 -9.75 0.00
N HIS A 28 20.85 -9.78 -0.70
CA HIS A 28 22.00 -10.57 -0.26
C HIS A 28 22.78 -9.77 0.78
N GLY A 29 22.82 -10.24 2.03
CA GLY A 29 23.73 -9.71 3.04
C GLY A 29 23.22 -8.53 3.88
N GLY A 30 22.10 -8.72 4.61
CA GLY A 30 21.71 -7.80 5.70
C GLY A 30 21.13 -6.46 5.26
N GLU A 31 20.80 -6.30 3.98
CA GLU A 31 20.07 -5.12 3.48
C GLU A 31 18.72 -4.96 4.19
N GLN A 32 18.28 -3.70 4.32
CA GLN A 32 16.99 -3.36 4.93
C GLN A 32 15.87 -4.13 4.24
N LEU A 33 15.04 -4.82 5.03
CA LEU A 33 13.97 -5.67 4.52
C LEU A 33 13.02 -4.82 3.67
N SER A 34 12.93 -5.17 2.39
CA SER A 34 12.12 -4.46 1.43
C SER A 34 10.99 -5.35 0.94
N TYR A 35 9.97 -4.69 0.40
CA TYR A 35 8.74 -5.32 -0.01
C TYR A 35 8.32 -4.78 -1.36
N ALA A 36 7.75 -5.61 -2.23
CA ALA A 36 7.23 -5.13 -3.50
C ALA A 36 5.87 -5.71 -3.87
N ARG A 37 5.09 -4.88 -4.59
CA ARG A 37 3.85 -5.26 -5.26
C ARG A 37 3.98 -4.93 -6.73
N ARG A 38 3.91 -5.96 -7.58
CA ARG A 38 4.06 -5.82 -9.05
C ARG A 38 2.72 -5.46 -9.69
N PHE A 39 2.75 -4.65 -10.75
CA PHE A 39 1.56 -4.35 -11.56
C PHE A 39 1.28 -5.43 -12.61
N SER A 40 2.32 -6.12 -13.10
CA SER A 40 2.24 -7.19 -14.09
C SER A 40 3.13 -8.38 -13.69
N GLN A 41 3.24 -9.37 -14.58
CA GLN A 41 4.21 -10.48 -14.44
C GLN A 41 5.66 -10.01 -14.60
N ASP A 42 5.87 -8.82 -15.15
CA ASP A 42 7.19 -8.24 -15.36
C ASP A 42 7.82 -7.78 -14.04
N HIS A 43 9.12 -7.55 -14.07
CA HIS A 43 9.85 -7.06 -12.89
C HIS A 43 9.54 -5.59 -12.55
N TYR A 44 9.12 -4.81 -13.54
CA TYR A 44 8.81 -3.38 -13.44
C TYR A 44 7.64 -3.04 -14.38
N PRO A 45 6.84 -1.99 -14.07
CA PRO A 45 6.90 -1.20 -12.86
C PRO A 45 6.46 -2.01 -11.62
N ARG A 46 6.89 -1.58 -10.43
CA ARG A 46 6.44 -2.17 -9.16
C ARG A 46 6.40 -1.10 -8.07
N PHE A 47 5.48 -1.24 -7.13
CA PHE A 47 5.60 -0.57 -5.85
C PHE A 47 6.71 -1.23 -5.05
N HIS A 48 7.56 -0.41 -4.44
CA HIS A 48 8.62 -0.84 -3.55
C HIS A 48 8.43 -0.11 -2.23
N ALA A 49 8.35 -0.87 -1.15
CA ALA A 49 8.11 -0.38 0.18
C ALA A 49 9.20 -0.85 1.15
N TYR A 50 9.70 0.08 1.96
CA TYR A 50 10.42 -0.22 3.19
C TYR A 50 9.47 -0.01 4.36
N ILE A 51 9.34 -1.01 5.21
CA ILE A 51 8.49 -0.93 6.40
C ILE A 51 9.22 -1.45 7.62
N GLU A 52 9.11 -0.72 8.72
CA GLU A 52 9.76 -1.04 9.99
C GLU A 52 8.83 -0.72 11.16
N ASP A 53 8.88 -1.54 12.20
CA ASP A 53 8.24 -1.25 13.48
C ASP A 53 9.04 -0.12 14.17
N ARG A 54 8.35 0.95 14.57
CA ARG A 54 8.98 2.14 15.14
C ARG A 54 8.06 2.80 16.16
N ASP A 55 8.59 3.15 17.34
CA ASP A 55 7.90 3.95 18.37
C ASP A 55 6.49 3.41 18.73
N GLY A 56 6.32 2.08 18.77
CA GLY A 56 5.03 1.42 19.05
C GLY A 56 4.02 1.44 17.89
N GLY A 57 4.43 1.95 16.72
CA GLY A 57 3.70 1.95 15.46
C GLY A 57 4.56 1.38 14.32
N ILE A 58 4.28 1.81 13.09
CA ILE A 58 5.04 1.42 11.90
C ILE A 58 5.39 2.63 11.04
N GLN A 59 6.58 2.62 10.46
CA GLN A 59 7.00 3.59 9.46
C GLN A 59 7.00 2.92 8.09
N ILE A 60 6.36 3.54 7.11
CA ILE A 60 6.26 3.06 5.73
C ILE A 60 6.93 4.10 4.82
N ASN A 61 7.86 3.65 3.97
CA ASN A 61 8.39 4.43 2.87
C ASN A 61 8.08 3.70 1.56
N LEU A 62 7.31 4.34 0.68
CA LEU A 62 6.77 3.77 -0.54
C LEU A 62 7.22 4.58 -1.76
N HIS A 63 7.69 3.90 -2.80
CA HIS A 63 8.03 4.47 -4.10
C HIS A 63 7.67 3.51 -5.24
N VAL A 64 7.70 4.02 -6.47
CA VAL A 64 7.46 3.22 -7.69
C VAL A 64 8.79 3.03 -8.41
N ASP A 65 9.24 1.78 -8.52
CA ASP A 65 10.35 1.43 -9.38
C ASP A 65 9.82 1.26 -10.82
N GLN A 66 10.30 2.05 -11.78
CA GLN A 66 9.89 1.96 -13.19
C GLN A 66 10.83 1.12 -14.07
N LYS A 67 12.10 0.98 -13.68
CA LYS A 67 13.11 0.19 -14.41
C LYS A 67 14.12 -0.42 -13.46
N LYS A 68 14.80 -1.47 -13.92
CA LYS A 68 15.99 -2.01 -13.22
C LYS A 68 17.04 -0.90 -13.17
N ALA A 69 17.53 -0.58 -11.98
CA ALA A 69 18.63 0.36 -11.84
C ALA A 69 19.87 -0.22 -12.53
N SER A 70 20.19 0.28 -13.73
CA SER A 70 21.50 0.10 -14.35
C SER A 70 22.44 1.12 -13.69
N TYR A 71 23.22 0.69 -12.71
CA TYR A 71 24.23 1.54 -12.09
C TYR A 71 25.39 1.74 -13.07
N GLU A 72 25.28 2.75 -13.94
CA GLU A 72 26.42 3.42 -14.56
C GLU A 72 26.22 4.95 -14.43
N GLY A 73 26.77 5.51 -13.35
CA GLY A 73 27.47 6.79 -13.38
C GLY A 73 26.72 8.06 -13.80
N THR A 74 25.42 8.23 -13.53
CA THR A 74 24.80 9.56 -13.71
C THR A 74 23.85 9.94 -12.58
N THR A 75 24.08 11.14 -12.06
CA THR A 75 23.41 11.83 -10.96
C THR A 75 21.89 11.88 -11.17
N ALA A 76 21.18 11.48 -10.12
CA ALA A 76 19.74 11.52 -9.95
C ALA A 76 19.13 12.84 -10.40
N HIS A 77 18.13 12.82 -11.28
CA HIS A 77 16.96 13.72 -11.25
C HIS A 77 15.81 13.07 -12.08
N SER A 78 14.60 12.97 -11.49
CA SER A 78 13.31 12.80 -12.20
C SER A 78 12.81 11.39 -12.60
N GLY A 79 12.98 10.35 -11.77
CA GLY A 79 12.40 9.01 -12.03
C GLY A 79 11.44 8.46 -10.99
N GLU A 80 11.46 8.96 -9.76
CA GLU A 80 10.54 8.55 -8.70
C GLU A 80 9.34 9.49 -8.73
N TYR A 81 8.30 9.09 -9.46
CA TYR A 81 7.01 9.74 -9.37
C TYR A 81 6.44 9.45 -7.97
N GLU A 82 6.83 10.25 -6.98
CA GLU A 82 5.90 10.68 -5.95
C GLU A 82 4.79 11.44 -6.69
N GLY A 83 3.60 10.85 -6.68
CA GLY A 83 2.46 11.37 -7.43
C GLY A 83 1.19 10.65 -7.01
N PRO A 84 0.06 10.94 -7.68
CA PRO A 84 -1.25 10.43 -7.26
C PRO A 84 -1.30 8.92 -7.06
N LEU A 85 -0.50 8.16 -7.82
CA LEU A 85 -0.41 6.70 -7.71
C LEU A 85 0.20 6.24 -6.39
N VAL A 86 1.28 6.87 -5.93
CA VAL A 86 1.93 6.53 -4.64
C VAL A 86 1.06 6.97 -3.49
N GLU A 87 0.42 8.13 -3.60
CA GLU A 87 -0.51 8.65 -2.59
C GLU A 87 -1.73 7.75 -2.43
N GLN A 88 -2.37 7.35 -3.54
CA GLN A 88 -3.50 6.42 -3.53
C GLN A 88 -3.11 5.06 -2.94
N GLU A 89 -1.93 4.54 -3.28
CA GLU A 89 -1.48 3.27 -2.72
C GLU A 89 -1.12 3.39 -1.23
N MET A 90 -0.52 4.51 -0.81
CA MET A 90 -0.28 4.79 0.61
C MET A 90 -1.61 4.85 1.37
N GLU A 91 -2.60 5.58 0.86
CA GLU A 91 -3.94 5.68 1.46
C GLU A 91 -4.61 4.30 1.58
N ARG A 92 -4.49 3.47 0.54
CA ARG A 92 -4.99 2.09 0.55
C ARG A 92 -4.32 1.26 1.66
N ILE A 93 -2.99 1.33 1.79
CA ILE A 93 -2.24 0.61 2.82
C ILE A 93 -2.68 1.06 4.21
N VAL A 94 -2.75 2.38 4.44
CA VAL A 94 -3.16 2.96 5.72
C VAL A 94 -4.58 2.51 6.09
N THR A 95 -5.52 2.62 5.16
CA THR A 95 -6.93 2.23 5.36
C THR A 95 -7.05 0.75 5.72
N LEU A 96 -6.33 -0.11 5.00
CA LEU A 96 -6.32 -1.55 5.22
C LEU A 96 -5.73 -1.89 6.60
N ILE A 97 -4.63 -1.26 7.00
CA ILE A 97 -4.02 -1.48 8.32
C ILE A 97 -4.95 -1.03 9.46
N GLN A 98 -5.59 0.13 9.31
CA GLN A 98 -6.56 0.62 10.29
C GLN A 98 -7.80 -0.29 10.38
N SER A 99 -8.21 -0.91 9.27
CA SER A 99 -9.35 -1.85 9.25
C SER A 99 -9.09 -3.13 10.05
N PHE A 100 -7.83 -3.54 10.23
CA PHE A 100 -7.48 -4.71 11.04
C PHE A 100 -7.49 -4.43 12.54
N GLY A 101 -7.29 -3.17 12.95
CA GLY A 101 -7.29 -2.73 14.36
C GLY A 101 -8.66 -2.32 14.89
N LYS A 102 -9.65 -2.07 14.02
CA LYS A 102 -11.03 -1.78 14.41
C LYS A 102 -11.89 -3.01 14.15
N PRO A 103 -12.76 -3.46 15.08
CA PRO A 103 -13.84 -4.35 14.68
C PRO A 103 -14.64 -3.62 13.60
N VAL A 104 -14.63 -4.17 12.38
CA VAL A 104 -15.26 -3.58 11.20
C VAL A 104 -16.70 -3.23 11.56
N SER A 105 -16.97 -1.96 11.80
CA SER A 105 -18.33 -1.45 11.73
C SER A 105 -18.72 -1.59 10.26
N PRO A 106 -19.81 -2.31 9.93
CA PRO A 106 -20.18 -2.55 8.54
C PRO A 106 -20.26 -1.21 7.79
N PRO A 107 -19.83 -1.15 6.52
CA PRO A 107 -19.86 0.08 5.75
C PRO A 107 -21.29 0.61 5.77
N ALA A 108 -21.44 1.85 6.25
CA ALA A 108 -22.71 2.54 6.29
C ALA A 108 -23.37 2.53 4.92
N SER A 109 -24.46 1.76 4.82
CA SER A 109 -25.63 1.98 3.98
C SER A 109 -25.38 2.70 2.66
N THR A 110 -25.29 1.93 1.58
CA THR A 110 -25.91 2.36 0.32
C THR A 110 -27.38 2.67 0.64
N PRO A 111 -27.90 3.88 0.37
CA PRO A 111 -29.32 4.12 0.54
C PRO A 111 -30.08 3.15 -0.39
N PRO A 112 -31.21 2.56 0.04
CA PRO A 112 -32.07 1.84 -0.88
C PRO A 112 -32.50 2.83 -1.96
N SER A 113 -32.16 2.51 -3.21
CA SER A 113 -32.69 3.22 -4.37
C SER A 113 -34.19 2.99 -4.41
N ASP A 114 -34.96 3.96 -3.91
CA ASP A 114 -36.39 4.09 -4.15
C ASP A 114 -36.63 4.22 -5.65
N LYS A 115 -36.82 3.09 -6.33
CA LYS A 115 -37.53 3.08 -7.61
C LYS A 115 -39.01 2.81 -7.33
N LYS A 116 -39.75 3.91 -7.10
CA LYS A 116 -41.18 3.96 -7.45
C LYS A 116 -41.30 3.72 -8.95
N THR A 117 -41.60 2.48 -9.34
CA THR A 117 -42.19 2.23 -10.65
C THR A 117 -43.69 2.02 -10.44
N LYS A 118 -44.45 3.04 -10.83
CA LYS A 118 -45.91 3.02 -10.99
C LYS A 118 -46.31 1.86 -11.90
N GLY A 119 -47.41 1.20 -11.55
CA GLY A 119 -47.84 -0.09 -12.10
C GLY A 119 -48.18 -0.12 -13.59
N PHE A 120 -48.46 -1.32 -14.08
CA PHE A 120 -49.14 -1.58 -15.34
C PHE A 120 -49.84 -2.96 -15.30
N TRP A 121 -51.17 -2.93 -15.49
CA TRP A 121 -52.14 -3.96 -15.95
C TRP A 121 -52.43 -5.17 -15.05
N SER A 122 -53.68 -5.47 -14.64
CA SER A 122 -54.97 -5.75 -15.37
C SER A 122 -54.91 -6.90 -16.35
#